data_AF-A0A964I3F8-F1
#
_entry.id   AF-A0A964I3F8-F1
#
_cell.length_a   1.000
_cell.length_b   1.000
_cell.length_c   1.000
_cell.angle_alpha   90.00
_cell.angle_beta   90.00
_cell.angle_gamma   90.00
#
_symmetry.space_group_name_H-M   'P 1'
#
loop_
_entity.id
_entity.type
_entity.pdbx_description
1 polymer ?
#
loop_
_entity_poly.entity_id
_entity_poly.type
_entity_poly.pdbx_seq_one_letter_code
_entity_poly.pdbx_strand_id
1 'polypeptide(L)'
;MLLKRRAARELLPEATFSETRAWFDSRKALRAGSGPRFGIAAGMNLVVIQVESLQAPMVDFQINGQPVMPNLKRLQATGVSFSQVFDQTDEGRTSDAEWLGLTSLLPEQHGAAAFVDAAGARYAGLSNTVSCGVRTVILESPRHASQLRVPREFLRRGFCARRENRLGPQRSRFPPANGSEVEG
;
A
#
# COMPACT_ATOMS: atom_id res chain seq x y z
N MET A 1 -10.19 21.94 27.07
CA MET A 1 -11.00 21.02 26.24
C MET A 1 -12.11 21.79 25.52
N LEU A 2 -11.76 22.77 24.66
CA LEU A 2 -12.76 23.63 23.98
C LEU A 2 -12.29 24.24 22.64
N LEU A 3 -11.08 23.91 22.15
CA LEU A 3 -10.60 24.39 20.84
C LEU A 3 -10.71 23.37 19.70
N LYS A 4 -10.91 22.07 20.00
CA LYS A 4 -10.91 21.00 18.99
C LYS A 4 -12.22 20.86 18.19
N ARG A 5 -13.24 21.69 18.47
CA ARG A 5 -14.56 21.60 17.80
C ARG A 5 -14.81 22.61 16.68
N ARG A 6 -13.93 23.61 16.48
CA ARG A 6 -14.06 24.60 15.38
C ARG A 6 -13.35 24.21 14.09
N ALA A 7 -12.50 23.19 14.10
CA ALA A 7 -11.76 22.74 12.93
C ALA A 7 -12.47 21.61 12.16
N ALA A 8 -13.81 21.55 12.22
CA ALA A 8 -14.58 20.80 11.23
C ALA A 8 -14.53 21.62 9.93
N ARG A 9 -13.37 21.49 9.28
CA ARG A 9 -12.97 21.81 7.92
C ARG A 9 -14.17 22.20 7.06
N GLU A 10 -14.24 23.49 6.74
CA GLU A 10 -14.99 23.99 5.61
C GLU A 10 -14.63 23.11 4.40
N LEU A 11 -15.63 22.45 3.81
CA LEU A 11 -15.47 21.71 2.57
C LEU A 11 -14.77 22.64 1.59
N LEU A 12 -13.76 22.13 0.88
CA LEU A 12 -13.00 22.90 -0.13
C LEU A 12 -13.97 23.76 -0.96
N PRO A 13 -13.62 25.02 -1.28
CA PRO A 13 -14.43 25.81 -2.19
C PRO A 13 -14.77 25.00 -3.44
N GLU A 14 -16.02 25.07 -3.90
CA GLU A 14 -16.52 24.21 -4.98
C GLU A 14 -15.64 24.27 -6.23
N ALA A 15 -15.09 25.46 -6.55
CA ALA A 15 -14.14 25.64 -7.63
C ALA A 15 -12.89 24.76 -7.48
N THR A 16 -12.27 24.76 -6.29
CA THR A 16 -11.10 23.93 -5.97
C THR A 16 -11.43 22.45 -6.01
N PHE A 17 -12.59 22.06 -5.51
CA PHE A 17 -13.04 20.67 -5.57
C PHE A 17 -13.23 20.20 -7.02
N SER A 18 -13.91 21.00 -7.84
CA SER A 18 -14.14 20.72 -9.27
C SER A 18 -12.82 20.64 -10.04
N GLU A 19 -11.89 21.57 -9.81
CA GLU A 19 -10.56 21.55 -10.43
C GLU A 19 -9.78 20.30 -10.05
N THR A 20 -9.73 19.97 -8.76
CA THR A 20 -9.05 18.77 -8.24
C THR A 20 -9.64 17.51 -8.89
N ARG A 21 -10.96 17.42 -8.99
CA ARG A 21 -11.64 16.29 -9.62
C ARG A 21 -11.29 16.18 -11.11
N ALA A 22 -11.34 17.29 -11.85
CA ALA A 22 -10.98 17.33 -13.26
C ALA A 22 -9.51 16.88 -13.48
N TRP A 23 -8.60 17.28 -12.60
CA TRP A 23 -7.21 16.85 -12.63
C TRP A 23 -7.06 15.32 -12.50
N PHE A 24 -7.80 14.69 -11.57
CA PHE A 24 -7.80 13.24 -11.41
C PHE A 24 -8.44 12.53 -12.61
N ASP A 25 -9.59 13.03 -13.10
CA ASP A 25 -10.32 12.46 -14.23
C ASP A 25 -9.47 12.47 -15.51
N SER A 26 -8.73 13.57 -15.77
CA SER A 26 -7.82 13.68 -16.92
C SER A 26 -6.70 12.62 -16.92
N ARG A 27 -6.33 12.10 -15.74
CA ARG A 27 -5.25 11.12 -15.54
C ARG A 27 -5.76 9.71 -15.32
N LYS A 28 -7.06 9.47 -15.44
CA LYS A 28 -7.67 8.15 -15.21
C LYS A 28 -7.06 7.05 -16.10
N ALA A 29 -6.70 7.39 -17.34
CA ALA A 29 -6.08 6.46 -18.29
C ALA A 29 -4.74 5.88 -17.76
N LEU A 30 -3.95 6.68 -17.04
CA LEU A 30 -2.67 6.24 -16.43
C LEU A 30 -2.88 5.17 -15.34
N ARG A 31 -4.10 5.06 -14.81
CA ARG A 31 -4.48 4.15 -13.70
C ARG A 31 -5.50 3.10 -14.12
N ALA A 32 -5.80 2.98 -15.42
CA ALA A 32 -6.91 2.17 -15.91
C ALA A 32 -6.75 0.66 -15.73
N GLY A 33 -5.63 0.18 -15.14
CA GLY A 33 -5.38 -1.24 -14.94
C GLY A 33 -5.43 -1.99 -16.28
N SER A 34 -4.63 -1.55 -17.24
CA SER A 34 -4.54 -2.22 -18.54
C SER A 34 -3.14 -2.80 -18.71
N GLY A 35 -3.05 -4.02 -19.26
CA GLY A 35 -1.78 -4.68 -19.54
C GLY A 35 -1.76 -6.16 -19.15
N PRO A 36 -0.68 -6.88 -19.52
CA PRO A 36 -0.61 -8.35 -19.40
C PRO A 36 -0.72 -8.89 -17.97
N ARG A 37 -0.42 -8.05 -16.96
CA ARG A 37 -0.44 -8.41 -15.54
C ARG A 37 -1.73 -7.97 -14.83
N PHE A 38 -2.67 -7.33 -15.52
CA PHE A 38 -3.91 -6.89 -14.89
C PHE A 38 -4.74 -8.10 -14.41
N GLY A 39 -5.14 -8.08 -13.15
CA GLY A 39 -6.03 -9.09 -12.56
C GLY A 39 -5.39 -10.45 -12.22
N ILE A 40 -4.09 -10.65 -12.43
CA ILE A 40 -3.43 -11.96 -12.19
C ILE A 40 -3.53 -12.45 -10.73
N ALA A 41 -3.67 -11.53 -9.78
CA ALA A 41 -3.79 -11.81 -8.35
C ALA A 41 -5.23 -11.64 -7.81
N ALA A 42 -6.23 -11.61 -8.70
CA ALA A 42 -7.62 -11.46 -8.29
C ALA A 42 -8.05 -12.64 -7.39
N GLY A 43 -8.58 -12.30 -6.22
CA GLY A 43 -9.00 -13.30 -5.22
C GLY A 43 -7.86 -13.91 -4.41
N MET A 44 -6.65 -13.36 -4.49
CA MET A 44 -5.56 -13.73 -3.58
C MET A 44 -5.57 -12.88 -2.31
N ASN A 45 -4.93 -13.38 -1.26
CA ASN A 45 -4.66 -12.58 -0.06
C ASN A 45 -3.54 -11.59 -0.36
N LEU A 46 -3.67 -10.37 0.15
CA LEU A 46 -2.61 -9.36 0.10
C LEU A 46 -1.90 -9.30 1.46
N VAL A 47 -0.58 -9.48 1.44
CA VAL A 47 0.30 -9.28 2.60
C VAL A 47 1.27 -8.16 2.24
N VAL A 48 1.25 -7.08 3.02
CA VAL A 48 2.19 -5.95 2.88
C VAL A 48 3.15 -6.01 4.06
N ILE A 49 4.45 -5.95 3.77
CA ILE A 49 5.51 -5.95 4.78
C ILE A 49 6.25 -4.62 4.65
N GLN A 50 6.12 -3.77 5.67
CA GLN A 50 6.94 -2.57 5.80
C GLN A 50 8.24 -2.94 6.50
N VAL A 51 9.37 -2.57 5.91
CA VAL A 51 10.68 -2.79 6.50
C VAL A 51 11.22 -1.45 6.98
N GLU A 52 11.36 -1.34 8.30
CA GLU A 52 11.76 -0.10 8.96
C GLU A 52 13.17 0.34 8.55
N SER A 53 13.32 1.60 8.15
CA SER A 53 14.59 2.26 7.85
C SER A 53 15.50 1.51 6.84
N LEU A 54 14.93 0.74 5.91
CA LEU A 54 15.67 0.03 4.87
C LEU A 54 15.96 0.92 3.65
N GLN A 55 17.22 0.93 3.21
CA GLN A 55 17.63 1.54 1.94
C GLN A 55 17.95 0.46 0.89
N ALA A 56 17.57 0.68 -0.36
CA ALA A 56 17.69 -0.32 -1.44
C ALA A 56 19.08 -0.95 -1.61
N PRO A 57 20.21 -0.21 -1.56
CA PRO A 57 21.54 -0.80 -1.71
C PRO A 57 21.90 -1.83 -0.64
N MET A 58 21.25 -1.79 0.54
CA MET A 58 21.53 -2.71 1.65
C MET A 58 21.08 -4.15 1.36
N VAL A 59 20.14 -4.35 0.43
CA VAL A 59 19.67 -5.70 0.05
C VAL A 59 20.79 -6.50 -0.61
N ASP A 60 21.64 -5.83 -1.39
CA ASP A 60 22.77 -6.45 -2.09
C ASP A 60 24.10 -6.38 -1.32
N PHE A 61 24.13 -5.66 -0.20
CA PHE A 61 25.32 -5.44 0.59
C PHE A 61 25.87 -6.74 1.21
N GLN A 62 27.20 -6.88 1.21
CA GLN A 62 27.90 -8.05 1.72
C GLN A 62 29.07 -7.65 2.62
N ILE A 63 29.33 -8.48 3.63
CA ILE A 63 30.51 -8.37 4.49
C ILE A 63 31.26 -9.70 4.38
N ASN A 64 32.54 -9.66 4.02
CA ASN A 64 33.38 -10.85 3.82
C ASN A 64 32.76 -11.90 2.87
N GLY A 65 32.09 -11.44 1.80
CA GLY A 65 31.43 -12.30 0.82
C GLY A 65 30.11 -12.93 1.29
N GLN A 66 29.61 -12.56 2.49
CA GLN A 66 28.33 -13.02 3.01
C GLN A 66 27.28 -11.90 2.88
N PRO A 67 26.09 -12.18 2.29
CA PRO A 67 25.00 -11.21 2.24
C PRO A 67 24.56 -10.80 3.64
N VAL A 68 24.41 -9.50 3.87
CA VAL A 68 23.89 -8.97 5.14
C VAL A 68 22.40 -9.29 5.29
N MET A 69 21.65 -9.34 4.19
CA MET A 69 20.20 -9.57 4.17
C MET A 69 19.80 -10.77 3.28
N PRO A 70 20.23 -12.00 3.62
CA PRO A 70 20.08 -13.16 2.72
C PRO A 70 18.62 -13.52 2.40
N ASN A 71 17.69 -13.26 3.32
CA ASN A 71 16.26 -13.50 3.07
C ASN A 71 15.66 -12.52 2.07
N LEU A 72 15.97 -11.22 2.21
CA LEU A 72 15.50 -10.19 1.29
C LEU A 72 16.12 -10.35 -0.09
N LYS A 73 17.41 -10.71 -0.17
CA LYS A 73 18.07 -11.04 -1.44
C LYS A 73 17.41 -12.21 -2.16
N ARG A 74 17.02 -13.27 -1.43
CA ARG A 74 16.24 -14.37 -2.01
C ARG A 74 14.85 -13.93 -2.46
N LEU A 75 14.17 -13.07 -1.71
CA LEU A 75 12.84 -12.56 -2.06
C LEU A 75 12.89 -11.68 -3.32
N GLN A 76 13.93 -10.85 -3.45
CA GLN A 76 14.16 -10.02 -4.64
C GLN A 76 14.26 -10.88 -5.91
N ALA A 77 14.88 -12.05 -5.83
CA ALA A 77 15.07 -12.96 -6.96
C ALA A 77 13.81 -13.74 -7.39
N THR A 78 12.75 -13.79 -6.57
CA THR A 78 11.53 -14.57 -6.86
C THR A 78 10.36 -13.73 -7.34
N GLY A 79 10.46 -12.40 -7.30
CA GLY A 79 9.37 -11.48 -7.57
C GLY A 79 9.76 -10.34 -8.50
N VAL A 80 8.88 -9.33 -8.55
CA VAL A 80 9.17 -8.07 -9.21
C VAL A 80 9.82 -7.14 -8.19
N SER A 81 11.03 -6.68 -8.50
CA SER A 81 11.75 -5.69 -7.70
C SER A 81 11.85 -4.38 -8.47
N PHE A 82 11.80 -3.26 -7.75
CA PHE A 82 11.93 -1.92 -8.31
C PHE A 82 13.13 -1.23 -7.65
N SER A 83 14.09 -0.78 -8.46
CA SER A 83 15.32 -0.12 -7.99
C SER A 83 15.21 1.41 -7.96
N GLN A 84 14.20 1.98 -8.63
CA GLN A 84 13.98 3.43 -8.77
C GLN A 84 12.71 3.84 -8.00
N VAL A 85 12.65 3.50 -6.72
CA VAL A 85 11.57 3.88 -5.80
C VAL A 85 12.18 4.72 -4.70
N PHE A 86 11.58 5.88 -4.45
CA PHE A 86 12.11 6.89 -3.55
C PHE A 86 11.16 7.12 -2.39
N ASP A 87 11.74 7.39 -1.23
CA ASP A 87 11.01 7.80 -0.04
C ASP A 87 10.34 9.17 -0.28
N GLN A 88 9.08 9.30 0.12
CA GLN A 88 8.29 10.53 0.04
C GLN A 88 7.77 10.95 1.42
N THR A 89 8.34 10.41 2.49
CA THR A 89 8.02 10.76 3.87
C THR A 89 8.68 12.07 4.30
N ASP A 90 8.15 12.67 5.36
CA ASP A 90 8.71 13.87 5.97
C ASP A 90 8.78 13.69 7.51
N GLU A 91 8.30 14.67 8.29
CA GLU A 91 8.31 14.66 9.76
C GLU A 91 7.63 13.42 10.37
N GLY A 92 6.63 12.83 9.68
CA GLY A 92 5.88 11.66 10.15
C GLY A 92 6.56 10.32 9.91
N ARG A 93 7.61 10.25 9.08
CA ARG A 93 8.45 9.05 8.83
C ARG A 93 7.61 7.80 8.57
N THR A 94 7.69 6.79 9.43
CA THR A 94 6.92 5.53 9.39
C THR A 94 5.42 5.77 9.14
N SER A 95 4.81 6.77 9.79
CA SER A 95 3.39 7.05 9.65
C SER A 95 3.02 7.70 8.31
N ASP A 96 3.94 8.45 7.70
CA ASP A 96 3.78 8.99 6.36
C ASP A 96 3.91 7.87 5.31
N ALA A 97 4.82 6.91 5.53
CA ALA A 97 4.98 5.75 4.64
C ALA A 97 3.70 4.90 4.63
N GLU A 98 3.12 4.65 5.81
CA GLU A 98 1.82 3.96 5.92
C GLU A 98 0.69 4.75 5.26
N TRP A 99 0.65 6.07 5.48
CA TRP A 99 -0.34 6.95 4.87
C TRP A 99 -0.29 6.90 3.34
N LEU A 100 0.90 7.09 2.77
CA LEU A 100 1.16 7.02 1.32
C LEU A 100 0.74 5.65 0.77
N GLY A 101 1.23 4.56 1.38
CA GLY A 101 0.98 3.21 0.91
C GLY A 101 -0.49 2.80 0.97
N LEU A 102 -1.24 3.30 1.95
CA LEU A 102 -2.64 2.95 2.15
C LEU A 102 -3.62 3.89 1.46
N THR A 103 -3.27 5.16 1.21
CA THR A 103 -4.23 6.15 0.67
C THR A 103 -3.86 6.67 -0.70
N SER A 104 -2.60 6.47 -1.15
CA SER A 104 -2.05 7.10 -2.35
C SER A 104 -2.10 8.64 -2.29
N LEU A 105 -2.12 9.22 -1.10
CA LEU A 105 -2.02 10.67 -0.85
C LEU A 105 -0.66 11.00 -0.25
N LEU A 106 -0.11 12.15 -0.64
CA LEU A 106 1.11 12.68 -0.02
C LEU A 106 0.87 12.99 1.46
N PRO A 107 1.93 12.90 2.30
CA PRO A 107 1.86 13.36 3.68
C PRO A 107 1.69 14.89 3.74
N GLU A 108 1.36 15.38 4.92
CA GLU A 108 1.34 16.82 5.19
C GLU A 108 2.76 17.37 5.21
N GLN A 109 2.90 18.66 4.91
CA GLN A 109 4.20 19.34 4.91
C GLN A 109 4.79 19.48 6.33
N HIS A 110 3.95 19.41 7.36
CA HIS A 110 4.36 19.52 8.75
C HIS A 110 3.54 18.59 9.63
N GLY A 111 4.21 17.98 10.61
CA GLY A 111 3.63 16.92 11.42
C GLY A 111 3.42 15.62 10.64
N ALA A 112 2.51 14.80 11.14
CA ALA A 112 2.23 13.48 10.58
C ALA A 112 0.77 13.42 10.16
N ALA A 113 0.51 13.20 8.86
CA ALA A 113 -0.85 13.19 8.29
C ALA A 113 -1.78 12.22 9.03
N ALA A 114 -1.24 11.08 9.48
CA ALA A 114 -1.95 10.08 10.27
C ALA A 114 -2.50 10.61 11.61
N PHE A 115 -1.93 11.68 12.18
CA PHE A 115 -2.37 12.25 13.46
C PHE A 115 -3.04 13.61 13.31
N VAL A 116 -2.67 14.36 12.27
CA VAL A 116 -3.23 15.69 11.98
C VAL A 116 -4.58 15.57 11.26
N ASP A 117 -4.69 14.70 10.26
CA ASP A 117 -5.84 14.65 9.37
C ASP A 117 -6.75 13.44 9.57
N ALA A 118 -6.25 12.34 10.12
CA ALA A 118 -7.05 11.12 10.29
C ALA A 118 -8.16 11.27 11.34
N ALA A 119 -8.03 12.23 12.27
CA ALA A 119 -8.94 12.36 13.42
C ALA A 119 -10.36 12.87 13.08
N GLY A 120 -10.66 13.18 11.82
CA GLY A 120 -11.99 13.69 11.44
C GLY A 120 -12.41 13.55 9.98
N ALA A 121 -11.57 13.00 9.10
CA ALA A 121 -11.86 12.93 7.66
C ALA A 121 -12.08 11.49 7.18
N ARG A 122 -12.85 11.35 6.09
CA ARG A 122 -13.15 10.06 5.45
C ARG A 122 -12.22 9.86 4.27
N TYR A 123 -11.47 8.75 4.29
CA TYR A 123 -10.53 8.41 3.23
C TYR A 123 -10.95 7.15 2.48
N ALA A 124 -10.74 7.16 1.16
CA ALA A 124 -10.80 5.95 0.34
C ALA A 124 -9.42 5.30 0.31
N GLY A 125 -9.12 4.49 1.33
CA GLY A 125 -7.88 3.74 1.41
C GLY A 125 -7.93 2.38 0.69
N LEU A 126 -6.77 1.75 0.58
CA LEU A 126 -6.56 0.41 0.08
C LEU A 126 -7.50 -0.57 0.78
N SER A 127 -7.58 -0.51 2.11
CA SER A 127 -8.45 -1.34 2.96
C SER A 127 -9.91 -1.31 2.51
N ASN A 128 -10.42 -0.13 2.14
CA ASN A 128 -11.80 0.06 1.71
C ASN A 128 -12.00 -0.38 0.26
N THR A 129 -10.96 -0.24 -0.57
CA THR A 129 -11.00 -0.54 -2.01
C THR A 129 -10.92 -2.04 -2.29
N VAL A 130 -10.13 -2.78 -1.51
CA VAL A 130 -10.01 -4.25 -1.62
C VAL A 130 -11.14 -5.00 -0.89
N SER A 131 -12.00 -4.29 -0.16
CA SER A 131 -12.87 -4.78 0.92
C SER A 131 -13.95 -5.81 0.54
N CYS A 132 -14.13 -6.17 -0.73
CA CYS A 132 -15.15 -7.16 -1.09
C CYS A 132 -14.78 -8.57 -0.57
N GLY A 133 -15.24 -8.89 0.65
CA GLY A 133 -14.95 -10.16 1.33
C GLY A 133 -13.54 -10.27 1.91
N VAL A 134 -12.74 -9.20 1.91
CA VAL A 134 -11.39 -9.18 2.48
C VAL A 134 -11.44 -8.56 3.87
N ARG A 135 -10.71 -9.15 4.82
CA ARG A 135 -10.50 -8.58 6.15
C ARG A 135 -9.08 -8.00 6.22
N THR A 136 -8.98 -6.74 6.64
CA THR A 136 -7.69 -6.06 6.83
C THR A 136 -7.30 -6.10 8.29
N VAL A 137 -6.03 -6.44 8.57
CA VAL A 137 -5.42 -6.35 9.90
C VAL A 137 -4.06 -5.69 9.73
N ILE A 138 -3.75 -4.78 10.63
CA ILE A 138 -2.41 -4.22 10.79
C ILE A 138 -1.81 -4.87 12.04
N LEU A 139 -0.61 -5.43 11.90
CA LEU A 139 0.14 -6.03 12.99
C LEU A 139 1.40 -5.18 13.19
N GLU A 140 1.43 -4.47 14.30
CA GLU A 140 2.59 -3.72 14.75
C GLU A 140 3.02 -4.27 16.11
N SER A 141 4.31 -4.21 16.44
CA SER A 141 4.79 -4.49 17.79
C SER A 141 4.98 -3.16 18.52
N PRO A 142 4.06 -2.76 19.42
CA PRO A 142 4.33 -1.62 20.29
C PRO A 142 5.50 -1.98 21.21
N ARG A 143 6.28 -0.98 21.61
CA ARG A 143 7.06 -1.09 22.86
C ARG A 143 6.05 -1.34 23.99
N HIS A 144 5.98 -2.59 24.47
CA HIS A 144 5.02 -3.17 25.44
C HIS A 144 3.68 -3.72 24.91
N ALA A 145 3.69 -4.67 23.96
CA ALA A 145 2.57 -5.62 23.88
C ALA A 145 3.07 -7.07 23.76
N SER A 146 2.99 -7.78 24.88
CA SER A 146 3.08 -9.23 24.94
C SER A 146 1.83 -9.83 24.30
N GLN A 147 2.05 -10.60 23.22
CA GLN A 147 1.12 -11.54 22.58
C GLN A 147 -0.15 -10.96 21.93
N LEU A 148 -0.02 -10.50 20.69
CA LEU A 148 -1.15 -10.37 19.78
C LEU A 148 -1.50 -11.76 19.18
N ARG A 149 -2.64 -12.34 19.58
CA ARG A 149 -3.20 -13.57 18.98
C ARG A 149 -4.27 -13.18 17.96
N VAL A 150 -4.03 -13.46 16.69
CA VAL A 150 -5.08 -13.38 15.66
C VAL A 150 -6.02 -14.59 15.83
N PRO A 151 -7.31 -14.39 16.16
CA PRO A 151 -8.22 -15.51 16.38
C PRO A 151 -8.41 -16.36 15.14
N ARG A 152 -8.49 -17.69 15.28
CA ARG A 152 -8.61 -18.61 14.13
C ARG A 152 -9.91 -18.41 13.33
N GLU A 153 -10.98 -17.90 13.94
CA GLU A 153 -12.20 -17.48 13.22
C GLU A 153 -12.01 -16.28 12.28
N PHE A 154 -10.91 -15.53 12.43
CA PHE A 154 -10.57 -14.41 11.56
C PHE A 154 -10.28 -14.87 10.11
N LEU A 155 -9.81 -16.11 9.94
CA LEU A 155 -9.44 -16.69 8.65
C LEU A 155 -10.58 -17.46 7.95
N ARG A 156 -11.79 -17.56 8.55
CA ARG A 156 -12.82 -18.56 8.17
C ARG A 156 -14.10 -18.05 7.47
N ARG A 157 -14.26 -16.77 7.13
CA ARG A 157 -15.46 -16.30 6.40
C ARG A 157 -15.17 -16.07 4.92
N GLY A 158 -16.03 -16.67 4.07
CA GLY A 158 -15.84 -16.81 2.64
C GLY A 158 -16.03 -15.53 1.83
N PHE A 159 -15.50 -15.60 0.61
CA PHE A 159 -15.61 -14.61 -0.46
C PHE A 159 -17.02 -14.06 -0.61
N CYS A 160 -17.13 -12.73 -0.71
CA CYS A 160 -18.37 -12.08 -1.11
C CYS A 160 -18.75 -12.58 -2.50
N ALA A 161 -19.96 -13.13 -2.65
CA ALA A 161 -20.49 -13.50 -3.96
C ALA A 161 -20.56 -12.24 -4.83
N ARG A 162 -19.83 -12.26 -5.96
CA ARG A 162 -19.87 -11.20 -6.96
C ARG A 162 -21.31 -10.94 -7.41
N ARG A 163 -21.72 -9.66 -7.50
CA ARG A 163 -22.56 -9.24 -8.63
C ARG A 163 -21.80 -9.61 -9.90
N GLU A 164 -22.43 -10.44 -10.73
CA GLU A 164 -21.91 -11.14 -11.89
C GLU A 164 -20.73 -10.46 -12.60
N ASN A 165 -19.58 -11.15 -12.65
CA ASN A 165 -18.51 -10.81 -13.58
C ASN A 165 -18.77 -11.53 -14.89
N ARG A 166 -18.92 -10.75 -15.97
CA ARG A 166 -19.06 -11.19 -17.35
C ARG A 166 -17.77 -11.74 -17.99
N LEU A 167 -16.82 -12.25 -17.20
CA LEU A 167 -15.55 -12.75 -17.71
C LEU A 167 -15.17 -14.03 -16.96
N GLY A 168 -15.14 -15.13 -17.72
CA GLY A 168 -14.98 -16.51 -17.27
C GLY A 168 -13.60 -16.85 -16.69
N PRO A 169 -13.40 -18.12 -16.30
CA PRO A 169 -12.25 -18.52 -15.47
C PRO A 169 -10.99 -18.67 -16.32
N GLN A 170 -9.95 -17.88 -16.02
CA GLN A 170 -8.60 -18.12 -16.51
C GLN A 170 -7.70 -18.43 -15.32
N ARG A 171 -7.26 -19.69 -15.20
CA ARG A 171 -6.20 -20.09 -14.26
C ARG A 171 -4.88 -19.91 -14.99
N SER A 172 -4.05 -18.93 -14.60
CA SER A 172 -2.67 -18.82 -15.10
C SER A 172 -1.66 -19.09 -14.00
N ARG A 173 -0.78 -20.08 -14.21
CA ARG A 173 0.46 -20.27 -13.45
C ARG A 173 1.42 -19.12 -13.78
N PHE A 174 2.17 -18.64 -12.78
CA PHE A 174 3.26 -17.67 -12.97
C PHE A 174 4.32 -18.24 -13.93
N PRO A 175 4.75 -17.50 -14.97
CA PRO A 175 5.97 -17.81 -15.69
C PRO A 175 7.21 -17.36 -14.88
N PRO A 176 8.36 -18.04 -15.02
CA PRO A 176 9.59 -17.65 -14.35
C PRO A 176 10.12 -16.30 -14.87
N ALA A 177 10.74 -15.52 -13.98
CA ALA A 177 11.37 -14.25 -14.31
C ALA A 177 12.70 -14.51 -15.04
N ASN A 178 12.74 -14.25 -16.34
CA ASN A 178 14.00 -14.10 -17.07
C ASN A 178 14.45 -12.65 -16.92
N GLY A 179 15.59 -12.43 -16.26
CA GLY A 179 16.29 -11.15 -16.25
C GLY A 179 16.82 -10.86 -17.65
N SER A 180 16.39 -9.75 -18.22
CA SER A 180 17.08 -9.13 -19.35
C SER A 180 17.86 -7.94 -18.80
N GLU A 181 19.18 -8.08 -18.76
CA GLU A 181 20.10 -6.94 -18.82
C GLU A 181 19.69 -6.06 -20.01
N VAL A 182 19.49 -4.78 -19.75
CA VAL A 182 19.42 -3.76 -20.79
C VAL A 182 20.63 -2.89 -20.58
N GLU A 183 21.69 -3.17 -21.34
CA GLU A 183 22.74 -2.20 -21.62
C GLU A 183 22.15 -1.04 -22.42
N GLY A 184 22.55 0.19 -22.07
CA GLY A 184 22.15 1.44 -22.72
C GLY A 184 22.35 2.63 -21.81
#